data_AF-A0A396SKX8-F1
#
_entry.id   AF-A0A396SKX8-F1
#
_cell.length_a   1.000
_cell.length_b   1.000
_cell.length_c   1.000
_cell.angle_alpha   90.00
_cell.angle_beta   90.00
_cell.angle_gamma   90.00
#
_symmetry.space_group_name_H-M   'P 1'
#
loop_
_entity.id
_entity.type
_entity.pdbx_description
1 polymer ?
#
loop_
_entity_poly.entity_id
_entity_poly.type
_entity_poly.pdbx_seq_one_letter_code
_entity_poly.pdbx_strand_id
1 'polypeptide(L)'
;MINKKSSLASESNQTKDQIHTLITKIDAAPTETDNYLKLATILIGKGSFEQAVQLLEQAKKLVQNPQDLDYDLAVGYYMQGNFKHALELLNHIPNDDLVLYQKALVMQKVGQHQKALAYALTIKQLDDRVYELLGDIWLSLGQLAEAQANYEKICPTKRGAKINFLLGITVLERNRDLAEKYFSQAKEEDYQFYQSAQKQYNAILKMLSDVEKDND
;
A
#
# COMPACT_ATOMS: atom_id res chain seq x y z
N MET A 1 15.18 24.45 7.94
CA MET A 1 15.44 23.03 8.27
C MET A 1 15.45 22.70 9.77
N ILE A 2 15.05 23.59 10.69
CA ILE A 2 15.19 23.36 12.15
C ILE A 2 13.92 22.76 12.81
N ASN A 3 12.76 22.79 12.16
CA ASN A 3 11.48 22.41 12.79
C ASN A 3 11.11 20.91 12.72
N LYS A 4 11.70 20.13 11.80
CA LYS A 4 11.31 18.72 11.57
C LYS A 4 11.86 17.76 12.63
N LYS A 5 13.04 18.03 13.20
CA LYS A 5 13.64 17.18 14.25
C LYS A 5 12.95 17.33 15.61
N SER A 6 12.46 18.54 15.93
CA SER A 6 11.69 18.82 17.13
C SER A 6 10.33 18.11 17.11
N SER A 7 9.60 18.20 16.00
CA SER A 7 8.30 17.54 15.82
C SER A 7 8.41 16.01 15.81
N LEU A 8 9.44 15.45 15.16
CA LEU A 8 9.68 14.01 15.15
C LEU A 8 10.04 13.44 16.53
N ALA A 9 10.78 14.19 17.35
CA ALA A 9 11.13 13.76 18.70
C ALA A 9 9.91 13.83 19.65
N SER A 10 9.07 14.87 19.53
CA SER A 10 7.83 14.97 20.29
C SER A 10 6.80 13.93 19.87
N GLU A 11 6.64 13.67 18.56
CA GLU A 11 5.78 12.61 18.03
C GLU A 11 6.25 11.23 18.51
N SER A 12 7.57 11.00 18.56
CA SER A 12 8.15 9.77 19.08
C SER A 12 7.85 9.55 20.58
N ASN A 13 7.95 10.60 21.40
CA ASN A 13 7.59 10.52 22.82
C ASN A 13 6.09 10.34 23.04
N GLN A 14 5.25 11.13 22.35
CA GLN A 14 3.80 11.01 22.46
C GLN A 14 3.31 9.62 22.02
N THR A 15 3.90 9.06 20.98
CA THR A 15 3.53 7.70 20.53
C THR A 15 3.94 6.63 21.55
N LYS A 16 5.08 6.79 22.23
CA LYS A 16 5.50 5.87 23.30
C LYS A 16 4.53 5.92 24.48
N ASP A 17 4.13 7.12 24.89
CA ASP A 17 3.16 7.30 25.98
C ASP A 17 1.80 6.71 25.62
N GLN A 18 1.36 6.88 24.36
CA GLN A 18 0.14 6.26 23.84
C GLN A 18 0.22 4.73 23.86
N ILE A 19 1.32 4.14 23.40
CA ILE A 19 1.53 2.68 23.45
C ILE A 19 1.47 2.19 24.90
N HIS A 20 2.19 2.86 25.81
CA HIS A 20 2.19 2.48 27.23
C HIS A 20 0.77 2.55 27.83
N THR A 21 0.03 3.61 27.51
CA THR A 21 -1.37 3.77 27.95
C THR A 21 -2.27 2.65 27.42
N LEU A 22 -2.11 2.26 26.14
CA LEU A 22 -2.89 1.19 25.54
C LEU A 22 -2.58 -0.17 26.18
N ILE A 23 -1.30 -0.44 26.49
CA ILE A 23 -0.89 -1.67 27.21
C ILE A 23 -1.56 -1.73 28.58
N THR A 24 -1.49 -0.65 29.37
CA THR A 24 -2.14 -0.61 30.70
C THR A 24 -3.66 -0.83 30.60
N LYS A 25 -4.31 -0.31 29.55
CA LYS A 25 -5.74 -0.53 29.31
C LYS A 25 -6.04 -1.98 28.91
N ILE A 26 -5.19 -2.59 28.10
CA ILE A 26 -5.29 -4.01 27.73
C ILE A 26 -5.13 -4.89 28.98
N ASP A 27 -4.16 -4.61 29.84
CA ASP A 27 -3.94 -5.37 31.07
C ASP A 27 -5.12 -5.27 32.03
N ALA A 28 -5.74 -4.08 32.13
CA ALA A 28 -6.92 -3.85 32.97
C ALA A 28 -8.21 -4.44 32.40
N ALA A 29 -8.33 -4.52 31.06
CA ALA A 29 -9.53 -4.97 30.37
C ALA A 29 -9.17 -5.77 29.08
N PRO A 30 -8.67 -7.01 29.23
CA PRO A 30 -8.10 -7.78 28.12
C PRO A 30 -9.13 -8.28 27.10
N THR A 31 -10.42 -8.12 27.38
CA THR A 31 -11.52 -8.51 26.48
C THR A 31 -11.94 -7.38 25.53
N GLU A 32 -11.41 -6.16 25.71
CA GLU A 32 -11.78 -4.97 24.96
C GLU A 32 -11.01 -4.85 23.64
N THR A 33 -11.67 -5.16 22.53
CA THR A 33 -11.14 -5.17 21.16
C THR A 33 -10.46 -3.84 20.76
N ASP A 34 -11.09 -2.70 21.09
CA ASP A 34 -10.69 -1.37 20.66
C ASP A 34 -9.23 -1.02 21.00
N ASN A 35 -8.74 -1.45 22.16
CA ASN A 35 -7.38 -1.13 22.59
C ASN A 35 -6.34 -1.89 21.76
N TYR A 36 -6.63 -3.15 21.41
CA TYR A 36 -5.78 -3.94 20.53
C TYR A 36 -5.75 -3.38 19.12
N LEU A 37 -6.90 -2.99 18.56
CA LEU A 37 -6.96 -2.39 17.22
C LEU A 37 -6.16 -1.08 17.11
N LYS A 38 -6.27 -0.20 18.12
CA LYS A 38 -5.50 1.04 18.19
C LYS A 38 -4.00 0.76 18.29
N LEU A 39 -3.60 -0.20 19.12
CA LEU A 39 -2.20 -0.56 19.27
C LEU A 39 -1.64 -1.22 18.00
N ALA A 40 -2.39 -2.13 17.37
CA ALA A 40 -2.02 -2.75 16.11
C ALA A 40 -1.86 -1.72 14.99
N THR A 41 -2.76 -0.75 14.89
CA THR A 41 -2.65 0.38 13.95
C THR A 41 -1.33 1.15 14.14
N ILE A 42 -0.97 1.45 15.39
CA ILE A 42 0.31 2.14 15.70
C ILE A 42 1.51 1.25 15.31
N LEU A 43 1.46 -0.04 15.62
CA LEU A 43 2.53 -0.98 15.30
C LEU A 43 2.72 -1.11 13.78
N ILE A 44 1.63 -1.23 13.02
CA ILE A 44 1.65 -1.24 11.54
C ILE A 44 2.22 0.07 11.01
N GLY A 45 1.78 1.22 11.51
CA GLY A 45 2.29 2.54 11.09
C GLY A 45 3.79 2.71 11.34
N LYS A 46 4.36 1.99 12.32
CA LYS A 46 5.81 1.98 12.61
C LYS A 46 6.61 0.93 11.83
N GLY A 47 5.95 0.10 11.03
CA GLY A 47 6.59 -1.02 10.35
C GLY A 47 6.77 -2.28 11.21
N SER A 48 6.26 -2.29 12.45
CA SER A 48 6.35 -3.43 13.37
C SER A 48 5.26 -4.47 13.07
N PHE A 49 5.21 -4.97 11.84
CA PHE A 49 4.12 -5.84 11.36
C PHE A 49 4.02 -7.16 12.12
N GLU A 50 5.16 -7.75 12.47
CA GLU A 50 5.21 -8.99 13.25
C GLU A 50 4.61 -8.82 14.65
N GLN A 51 4.94 -7.73 15.33
CA GLN A 51 4.37 -7.42 16.65
C GLN A 51 2.86 -7.16 16.54
N ALA A 52 2.42 -6.47 15.48
CA ALA A 52 0.99 -6.21 15.25
C ALA A 52 0.20 -7.51 15.06
N VAL A 53 0.71 -8.42 14.23
CA VAL A 53 0.09 -9.72 13.97
C VAL A 53 0.06 -10.57 15.25
N GLN A 54 1.17 -10.68 15.97
CA GLN A 54 1.23 -11.43 17.24
C GLN A 54 0.25 -10.87 18.28
N LEU A 55 0.17 -9.54 18.40
CA LEU A 55 -0.77 -8.89 19.31
C LEU A 55 -2.22 -9.26 18.97
N LEU A 56 -2.60 -9.15 17.69
CA LEU A 56 -3.96 -9.43 17.24
C LEU A 56 -4.31 -10.93 17.35
N GLU A 57 -3.39 -11.83 17.03
CA GLU A 57 -3.58 -13.27 17.23
C GLU A 57 -3.77 -13.66 18.71
N GLN A 58 -3.06 -13.00 19.62
CA GLN A 58 -3.26 -13.17 21.06
C GLN A 58 -4.60 -12.60 21.50
N ALA A 59 -4.94 -11.39 21.04
CA ALA A 59 -6.20 -10.73 21.35
C ALA A 59 -7.41 -11.56 20.92
N LYS A 60 -7.36 -12.23 19.76
CA LYS A 60 -8.43 -13.14 19.28
C LYS A 60 -8.79 -14.25 20.27
N LYS A 61 -7.90 -14.63 21.18
CA LYS A 61 -8.16 -15.65 22.22
C LYS A 61 -8.82 -15.09 23.47
N LEU A 62 -8.89 -13.76 23.59
CA LEU A 62 -9.28 -13.05 24.81
C LEU A 62 -10.57 -12.23 24.61
N VAL A 63 -10.73 -11.60 23.44
CA VAL A 63 -11.84 -10.69 23.17
C VAL A 63 -13.17 -11.42 23.00
N GLN A 64 -14.28 -10.72 23.28
CA GLN A 64 -15.63 -11.27 23.17
C GLN A 64 -16.02 -11.59 21.72
N ASN A 65 -15.57 -10.76 20.78
CA ASN A 65 -15.88 -10.88 19.35
C ASN A 65 -14.57 -10.97 18.53
N PRO A 66 -13.94 -12.16 18.41
CA PRO A 66 -12.64 -12.30 17.75
C PRO A 66 -12.62 -11.88 16.28
N GLN A 67 -13.77 -11.96 15.60
CA GLN A 67 -13.94 -11.56 14.20
C GLN A 67 -13.76 -10.07 13.96
N ASP A 68 -13.95 -9.23 14.98
CA ASP A 68 -13.76 -7.78 14.90
C ASP A 68 -12.27 -7.42 14.64
N LEU A 69 -11.36 -8.37 14.85
CA LEU A 69 -9.92 -8.23 14.62
C LEU A 69 -9.49 -8.72 13.22
N ASP A 70 -10.36 -9.39 12.47
CA ASP A 70 -9.97 -10.11 11.24
C ASP A 70 -9.46 -9.18 10.15
N TYR A 71 -10.05 -8.00 10.01
CA TYR A 71 -9.62 -7.04 9.00
C TYR A 71 -8.20 -6.53 9.28
N ASP A 72 -7.95 -6.02 10.49
CA ASP A 72 -6.63 -5.49 10.87
C ASP A 72 -5.55 -6.59 10.90
N LEU A 73 -5.93 -7.82 11.27
CA LEU A 73 -5.02 -8.96 11.21
C LEU A 73 -4.68 -9.32 9.76
N ALA A 74 -5.66 -9.25 8.84
CA ALA A 74 -5.40 -9.43 7.41
C ALA A 74 -4.49 -8.33 6.83
N VAL A 75 -4.69 -7.08 7.24
CA VAL A 75 -3.78 -5.97 6.90
C VAL A 75 -2.37 -6.25 7.44
N GLY A 76 -2.25 -6.68 8.70
CA GLY A 76 -0.98 -7.09 9.29
C GLY A 76 -0.27 -8.17 8.48
N TYR A 77 -0.96 -9.27 8.13
CA TYR A 77 -0.40 -10.32 7.29
C TYR A 77 -0.02 -9.83 5.89
N TYR A 78 -0.81 -8.95 5.27
CA TYR A 78 -0.45 -8.34 3.98
C TYR A 78 0.86 -7.55 4.09
N MET A 79 1.04 -6.76 5.15
CA MET A 79 2.26 -5.98 5.36
C MET A 79 3.50 -6.86 5.63
N GLN A 80 3.30 -8.06 6.21
CA GLN A 80 4.36 -9.09 6.33
C GLN A 80 4.67 -9.82 5.00
N GLY A 81 3.87 -9.63 3.96
CA GLY A 81 3.94 -10.43 2.73
C GLY A 81 3.29 -11.81 2.85
N ASN A 82 2.59 -12.11 3.95
CA ASN A 82 1.84 -13.34 4.13
C ASN A 82 0.46 -13.24 3.46
N PHE A 83 0.48 -13.15 2.12
CA PHE A 83 -0.70 -12.93 1.30
C PHE A 83 -1.75 -14.04 1.41
N LYS A 84 -1.32 -15.28 1.73
CA LYS A 84 -2.21 -16.42 1.92
C LYS A 84 -3.15 -16.20 3.11
N HIS A 85 -2.58 -15.95 4.30
CA HIS A 85 -3.39 -15.75 5.51
C HIS A 85 -4.21 -14.46 5.44
N ALA A 86 -3.66 -13.40 4.82
CA ALA A 86 -4.42 -12.18 4.57
C ALA A 86 -5.69 -12.46 3.76
N LEU A 87 -5.58 -13.22 2.66
CA LEU A 87 -6.72 -13.55 1.82
C LEU A 87 -7.72 -14.48 2.50
N GLU A 88 -7.24 -15.47 3.26
CA GLU A 88 -8.10 -16.39 4.03
C GLU A 88 -9.02 -15.60 4.96
N LEU A 89 -8.48 -14.66 5.75
CA LEU A 89 -9.28 -13.80 6.62
C LEU A 89 -10.26 -12.92 5.82
N LEU A 90 -9.78 -12.23 4.79
CA LEU A 90 -10.62 -11.33 3.98
C LEU A 90 -11.80 -12.05 3.30
N ASN A 91 -11.67 -13.34 3.00
CA ASN A 91 -12.75 -14.13 2.40
C ASN A 91 -13.90 -14.41 3.37
N HIS A 92 -13.67 -14.32 4.68
CA HIS A 92 -14.70 -14.48 5.71
C HIS A 92 -15.38 -13.17 6.11
N ILE A 93 -14.83 -12.02 5.68
CA ILE A 93 -15.41 -10.70 5.94
C ILE A 93 -16.37 -10.33 4.79
N PRO A 94 -17.59 -9.86 5.08
CA PRO A 94 -18.49 -9.33 4.06
C PRO A 94 -17.82 -8.26 3.20
N ASN A 95 -18.06 -8.30 1.88
CA ASN A 95 -17.46 -7.34 0.97
C ASN A 95 -18.08 -5.95 1.15
N ASP A 96 -17.27 -5.01 1.64
CA ASP A 96 -17.45 -3.57 1.48
C ASP A 96 -16.25 -2.99 0.70
N ASP A 97 -16.26 -1.68 0.46
CA ASP A 97 -15.19 -1.00 -0.29
C ASP A 97 -13.80 -1.22 0.33
N LEU A 98 -13.72 -1.30 1.66
CA LEU A 98 -12.47 -1.48 2.40
C LEU A 98 -11.90 -2.88 2.21
N VAL A 99 -12.74 -3.91 2.36
CA VAL A 99 -12.37 -5.31 2.14
C VAL A 99 -12.05 -5.57 0.68
N LEU A 100 -12.81 -5.01 -0.26
CA LEU A 100 -12.55 -5.11 -1.69
C LEU A 100 -11.22 -4.48 -2.08
N TYR A 101 -10.91 -3.30 -1.53
CA TYR A 101 -9.62 -2.64 -1.71
C TYR A 101 -8.47 -3.52 -1.21
N GLN A 102 -8.59 -4.10 0.00
CA GLN A 102 -7.55 -4.97 0.55
C GLN A 102 -7.39 -6.27 -0.25
N LYS A 103 -8.49 -6.88 -0.72
CA LYS A 103 -8.44 -8.06 -1.62
C LYS A 103 -7.75 -7.73 -2.94
N ALA A 104 -8.04 -6.56 -3.53
CA ALA A 104 -7.39 -6.10 -4.74
C ALA A 104 -5.88 -5.93 -4.55
N LEU A 105 -5.45 -5.32 -3.43
CA LEU A 105 -4.03 -5.21 -3.07
C LEU A 105 -3.35 -6.57 -2.95
N VAL A 106 -3.96 -7.52 -2.24
CA VAL A 106 -3.43 -8.88 -2.09
C VAL A 106 -3.30 -9.57 -3.46
N MET A 107 -4.35 -9.54 -4.28
CA MET A 107 -4.34 -10.13 -5.63
C MET A 107 -3.27 -9.52 -6.52
N GLN A 108 -3.08 -8.20 -6.42
CA GLN A 108 -2.06 -7.47 -7.18
C GLN A 108 -0.65 -7.93 -6.78
N LYS A 109 -0.39 -8.11 -5.48
CA LYS A 109 0.93 -8.56 -4.99
C LYS A 109 1.27 -10.00 -5.36
N VAL A 110 0.27 -10.88 -5.49
CA VAL A 110 0.48 -12.27 -5.92
C VAL A 110 0.46 -12.46 -7.44
N GLY A 111 0.41 -11.37 -8.21
CA GLY A 111 0.44 -11.40 -9.68
C GLY A 111 -0.90 -11.79 -10.33
N GLN A 112 -1.99 -11.90 -9.57
CA GLN A 112 -3.32 -12.21 -10.12
C GLN A 112 -4.04 -10.93 -10.55
N HIS A 113 -3.44 -10.21 -11.50
CA HIS A 113 -3.83 -8.86 -11.91
C HIS A 113 -5.29 -8.76 -12.39
N GLN A 114 -5.81 -9.75 -13.12
CA GLN A 114 -7.22 -9.74 -13.55
C GLN A 114 -8.19 -9.83 -12.37
N LYS A 115 -7.86 -10.61 -11.33
CA LYS A 115 -8.69 -10.69 -10.12
C LYS A 115 -8.56 -9.42 -9.28
N ALA A 116 -7.35 -8.85 -9.22
CA ALA A 116 -7.12 -7.55 -8.59
C ALA A 116 -8.01 -6.48 -9.22
N LEU A 117 -8.05 -6.44 -10.56
CA LEU A 117 -8.89 -5.52 -11.31
C LEU A 117 -10.38 -5.73 -11.00
N ALA A 118 -10.84 -6.98 -11.00
CA ALA A 118 -12.24 -7.29 -10.71
C ALA A 118 -12.67 -6.76 -9.33
N TYR A 119 -11.84 -6.96 -8.29
CA TYR A 119 -12.11 -6.39 -6.97
C TYR A 119 -12.06 -4.85 -6.98
N ALA A 120 -11.04 -4.26 -7.57
CA ALA A 120 -10.86 -2.80 -7.60
C ALA A 120 -12.02 -2.08 -8.33
N LEU A 121 -12.55 -2.66 -9.41
CA LEU A 121 -13.69 -2.09 -10.16
C LEU A 121 -15.03 -2.20 -9.43
N THR A 122 -15.14 -3.05 -8.39
CA THR A 122 -16.36 -3.17 -7.57
C THR A 122 -16.44 -2.16 -6.42
N ILE A 123 -15.36 -1.43 -6.16
CA ILE A 123 -15.30 -0.38 -5.14
C ILE A 123 -16.21 0.79 -5.55
N LYS A 124 -17.10 1.22 -4.66
CA LYS A 124 -18.08 2.27 -4.95
C LYS A 124 -17.53 3.67 -4.71
N GLN A 125 -16.81 3.86 -3.61
CA GLN A 125 -16.20 5.14 -3.25
C GLN A 125 -14.78 5.22 -3.80
N LEU A 126 -14.64 5.90 -4.94
CA LEU A 126 -13.35 6.09 -5.58
C LEU A 126 -12.63 7.30 -4.98
N ASP A 127 -11.44 7.06 -4.44
CA ASP A 127 -10.52 8.08 -3.94
C ASP A 127 -9.14 7.96 -4.60
N ASP A 128 -8.21 8.83 -4.22
CA ASP A 128 -6.85 8.85 -4.79
C ASP A 128 -6.13 7.49 -4.64
N ARG A 129 -6.38 6.75 -3.56
CA ARG A 129 -5.75 5.43 -3.31
C ARG A 129 -6.31 4.37 -4.25
N VAL A 130 -7.62 4.40 -4.49
CA VAL A 130 -8.28 3.50 -5.44
C VAL A 130 -7.83 3.79 -6.87
N TYR A 131 -7.68 5.07 -7.23
CA TYR A 131 -7.15 5.46 -8.54
C TYR A 131 -5.70 5.03 -8.75
N GLU A 132 -4.85 5.17 -7.72
CA GLU A 132 -3.48 4.67 -7.77
C GLU A 132 -3.46 3.14 -7.94
N LEU A 133 -4.27 2.41 -7.17
CA LEU A 133 -4.38 0.96 -7.28
C LEU A 133 -4.83 0.51 -8.67
N LEU A 134 -5.87 1.13 -9.22
CA LEU A 134 -6.33 0.84 -10.58
C LEU A 134 -5.22 1.11 -11.61
N GLY A 135 -4.52 2.24 -11.47
CA GLY A 135 -3.38 2.57 -12.32
C GLY A 135 -2.28 1.51 -12.27
N ASP A 136 -1.90 1.07 -11.06
CA ASP A 136 -0.87 0.04 -10.83
C ASP A 136 -1.28 -1.30 -11.46
N ILE A 137 -2.56 -1.69 -11.32
CA ILE A 137 -3.10 -2.92 -11.89
C ILE A 137 -3.10 -2.85 -13.42
N TRP A 138 -3.60 -1.77 -14.02
CA TRP A 138 -3.62 -1.60 -15.47
C TRP A 138 -2.22 -1.58 -16.07
N LEU A 139 -1.26 -0.94 -15.39
CA LEU A 139 0.14 -0.95 -15.80
C LEU A 139 0.72 -2.37 -15.79
N SER A 140 0.38 -3.18 -14.78
CA SER A 140 0.81 -4.58 -14.69
C SER A 140 0.17 -5.47 -15.76
N LEU A 141 -0.99 -5.07 -16.29
CA LEU A 141 -1.66 -5.70 -17.42
C LEU A 141 -1.17 -5.17 -18.79
N GLY A 142 -0.18 -4.27 -18.80
CA GLY A 142 0.34 -3.64 -20.02
C GLY A 142 -0.61 -2.60 -20.65
N GLN A 143 -1.71 -2.26 -19.97
CA GLN A 143 -2.72 -1.32 -20.46
C GLN A 143 -2.32 0.11 -20.09
N LEU A 144 -1.37 0.68 -20.85
CA LEU A 144 -0.76 1.97 -20.53
C LEU A 144 -1.75 3.14 -20.56
N ALA A 145 -2.74 3.11 -21.45
CA ALA A 145 -3.72 4.19 -21.58
C ALA A 145 -4.66 4.24 -20.37
N GLU A 146 -5.15 3.09 -19.92
CA GLU A 146 -6.00 2.92 -18.75
C GLU A 146 -5.24 3.23 -17.46
N ALA A 147 -3.96 2.84 -17.39
CA ALA A 147 -3.08 3.18 -16.28
C ALA A 147 -2.95 4.69 -16.14
N GLN A 148 -2.59 5.39 -17.22
CA GLN A 148 -2.54 6.85 -17.23
C GLN A 148 -3.88 7.46 -16.83
N ALA A 149 -4.99 7.03 -17.45
CA ALA A 149 -6.30 7.62 -17.22
C ALA A 149 -6.72 7.54 -15.74
N ASN A 150 -6.27 6.53 -15.00
CA ASN A 150 -6.53 6.44 -13.56
C ASN A 150 -5.55 7.28 -12.74
N TYR A 151 -4.25 7.26 -13.03
CA TYR A 151 -3.30 8.16 -12.36
C TYR A 151 -3.64 9.64 -12.54
N GLU A 152 -4.17 10.03 -13.70
CA GLU A 152 -4.55 11.42 -13.99
C GLU A 152 -5.76 11.92 -13.20
N LYS A 153 -6.60 11.01 -12.67
CA LYS A 153 -7.70 11.38 -11.76
C LYS A 153 -7.19 11.86 -10.40
N ILE A 154 -5.98 11.48 -10.02
CA ILE A 154 -5.33 12.00 -8.81
C ILE A 154 -4.91 13.44 -9.09
N CYS A 155 -5.34 14.38 -8.24
CA CYS A 155 -5.02 15.80 -8.40
C CYS A 155 -3.50 16.02 -8.49
N PRO A 156 -2.97 16.84 -9.42
CA PRO A 156 -1.53 17.05 -9.58
C PRO A 156 -0.78 17.38 -8.28
N THR A 157 -1.38 18.15 -7.36
CA THR A 157 -0.77 18.53 -6.07
C THR A 157 -0.68 17.39 -5.06
N LYS A 158 -1.35 16.26 -5.31
CA LYS A 158 -1.32 15.05 -4.49
C LYS A 158 -0.48 13.93 -5.11
N ARG A 159 -0.01 14.10 -6.35
CA ARG A 159 0.83 13.10 -7.02
C ARG A 159 2.23 13.16 -6.44
N GLY A 160 2.58 12.14 -5.64
CA GLY A 160 3.95 11.97 -5.18
C GLY A 160 4.88 11.50 -6.31
N ALA A 161 6.17 11.34 -5.97
CA ALA A 161 7.20 10.93 -6.92
C ALA A 161 6.87 9.63 -7.67
N LYS A 162 6.26 8.65 -6.98
CA LYS A 162 5.80 7.39 -7.59
C LYS A 162 4.82 7.63 -8.73
N ILE A 163 3.73 8.34 -8.48
CA ILE A 163 2.66 8.51 -9.48
C ILE A 163 3.19 9.30 -10.68
N ASN A 164 3.97 10.35 -10.45
CA ASN A 164 4.58 11.10 -11.55
C ASN A 164 5.56 10.22 -12.35
N PHE A 165 6.38 9.40 -11.69
CA PHE A 165 7.28 8.50 -12.40
C PHE A 165 6.51 7.47 -13.25
N LEU A 166 5.44 6.89 -12.72
CA LEU A 166 4.60 5.93 -13.44
C LEU A 166 3.84 6.60 -14.60
N LEU A 167 3.36 7.83 -14.45
CA LEU A 167 2.81 8.62 -15.55
C LEU A 167 3.85 8.83 -16.67
N GLY A 168 5.09 9.16 -16.30
CA GLY A 168 6.20 9.26 -17.25
C GLY A 168 6.40 7.98 -18.05
N ILE A 169 6.39 6.81 -17.39
CA ILE A 169 6.45 5.50 -18.06
C ILE A 169 5.26 5.31 -19.02
N THR A 170 4.02 5.57 -18.57
CA THR A 170 2.81 5.32 -19.38
C THR A 170 2.75 6.14 -20.68
N VAL A 171 3.45 7.27 -20.75
CA VAL A 171 3.45 8.15 -21.95
C VAL A 171 4.74 8.13 -22.74
N LEU A 172 5.79 7.46 -22.26
CA LEU A 172 7.13 7.57 -22.81
C LEU A 172 7.20 7.25 -24.32
N GLU A 173 6.50 6.21 -24.75
CA GLU A 173 6.52 5.77 -26.14
C GLU A 173 5.80 6.75 -27.08
N ARG A 174 4.72 7.37 -26.62
CA ARG A 174 3.83 8.21 -27.44
C ARG A 174 4.13 9.70 -27.37
N ASN A 175 4.68 10.17 -26.24
CA ASN A 175 4.95 11.58 -26.00
C ASN A 175 6.13 11.75 -25.03
N ARG A 176 7.33 11.80 -25.58
CA ARG A 176 8.58 11.94 -24.81
C ARG A 176 8.66 13.26 -24.04
N ASP A 177 8.17 14.35 -24.60
CA ASP A 177 8.21 15.66 -23.94
C ASP A 177 7.32 15.68 -22.70
N LEU A 178 6.15 15.04 -22.77
CA LEU A 178 5.27 14.87 -21.61
C LEU A 178 5.86 13.91 -20.57
N ALA A 179 6.50 12.82 -21.02
CA ALA A 179 7.19 11.90 -20.13
C ALA A 179 8.27 12.59 -19.31
N GLU A 180 9.10 13.41 -19.97
CA GLU A 180 10.18 14.16 -19.32
C GLU A 180 9.66 15.15 -18.28
N LYS A 181 8.50 15.78 -18.53
CA LYS A 181 7.84 16.63 -17.53
C LYS A 181 7.47 15.85 -16.28
N TYR A 182 6.86 14.67 -16.45
CA TYR A 182 6.49 13.83 -15.31
C TYR A 182 7.72 13.28 -14.57
N PHE A 183 8.78 12.89 -15.28
CA PHE A 183 10.04 12.46 -14.65
C PHE A 183 10.71 13.61 -13.89
N SER A 184 10.68 14.82 -14.43
CA SER A 184 11.17 16.02 -13.74
C SER A 184 10.39 16.28 -12.45
N GLN A 185 9.06 16.22 -12.50
CA GLN A 185 8.21 16.34 -11.30
C GLN A 185 8.51 15.24 -10.28
N ALA A 186 8.67 13.99 -10.71
CA ALA A 186 9.01 12.90 -9.81
C ALA A 186 10.37 13.11 -9.11
N LYS A 187 11.35 13.61 -9.85
CA LYS A 187 12.70 13.91 -9.37
C LYS A 187 12.73 15.08 -8.38
N GLU A 188 11.89 16.10 -8.61
CA GLU A 188 11.75 17.25 -7.71
C GLU A 188 11.09 16.86 -6.38
N GLU A 189 10.07 16.00 -6.42
CA GLU A 189 9.35 15.51 -5.24
C GLU A 189 10.22 14.60 -4.36
N ASP A 190 10.86 13.59 -4.96
CA ASP A 190 11.79 12.70 -4.25
C ASP A 190 12.87 12.17 -5.19
N TYR A 191 14.03 12.80 -5.13
CA TYR A 191 15.19 12.45 -5.92
C TYR A 191 15.71 11.02 -5.66
N GLN A 192 15.71 10.57 -4.41
CA GLN A 192 16.22 9.24 -4.05
C GLN A 192 15.30 8.15 -4.57
N PHE A 193 14.00 8.34 -4.40
CA PHE A 193 12.99 7.49 -5.03
C PHE A 193 13.19 7.44 -6.54
N TYR A 194 13.28 8.61 -7.20
CA TYR A 194 13.42 8.71 -8.66
C TYR A 194 14.64 7.93 -9.17
N GLN A 195 15.80 8.10 -8.54
CA GLN A 195 17.01 7.37 -8.91
C GLN A 195 16.84 5.85 -8.79
N SER A 196 16.23 5.40 -7.69
CA SER A 196 15.96 3.97 -7.47
C SER A 196 15.01 3.42 -8.52
N ALA A 197 13.90 4.12 -8.77
CA ALA A 197 12.88 3.73 -9.74
C ALA A 197 13.45 3.70 -11.17
N GLN A 198 14.23 4.71 -11.57
CA GLN A 198 14.89 4.76 -12.88
C GLN A 198 15.87 3.60 -13.05
N LYS A 199 16.66 3.27 -12.02
CA LYS A 199 17.60 2.13 -12.07
C LYS A 199 16.85 0.80 -12.24
N GLN A 200 15.75 0.59 -11.51
CA GLN A 200 14.93 -0.61 -11.63
C GLN A 200 14.30 -0.73 -13.02
N TYR A 201 13.71 0.36 -13.52
CA TYR A 201 13.12 0.41 -14.86
C TYR A 201 14.14 0.05 -15.95
N ASN A 202 15.33 0.65 -15.92
CA ASN A 202 16.39 0.35 -16.88
C ASN A 202 16.88 -1.11 -16.79
N ALA A 203 16.91 -1.68 -15.58
CA ALA A 203 17.27 -3.08 -15.40
C ALA A 203 16.24 -4.02 -16.06
N ILE A 204 14.94 -3.73 -15.92
CA ILE A 204 13.87 -4.50 -16.56
C ILE A 204 13.95 -4.40 -18.09
N LEU A 205 14.11 -3.19 -18.64
CA LEU A 205 14.26 -3.00 -20.08
C LEU A 205 15.45 -3.80 -20.65
N LYS A 206 16.57 -3.79 -19.93
CA LYS A 206 17.74 -4.58 -20.34
C LYS A 206 17.42 -6.07 -20.38
N MET A 207 16.79 -6.61 -19.33
CA MET A 207 16.40 -8.02 -19.27
C MET A 207 15.47 -8.41 -20.42
N LEU A 208 14.48 -7.57 -20.74
CA LEU A 208 13.58 -7.82 -21.88
C LEU A 208 14.34 -7.82 -23.21
N SER A 209 15.23 -6.85 -23.41
CA SER A 209 16.03 -6.76 -24.64
C SER A 209 17.03 -7.90 -24.82
N ASP A 210 17.52 -8.49 -23.73
CA ASP A 210 18.44 -9.63 -23.77
C ASP A 210 17.66 -10.92 -24.09
N VAL A 211 16.44 -11.08 -23.55
CA VAL A 211 15.54 -12.20 -23.87
C VAL A 211 15.10 -12.19 -25.34
N GLU A 212 14.83 -11.02 -25.91
CA GLU A 212 14.46 -10.91 -27.35
C GLU A 212 15.61 -11.36 -28.26
N LYS A 213 16.87 -11.04 -27.91
CA LYS A 213 18.05 -11.43 -28.70
C LYS A 213 18.42 -12.91 -28.61
N ASP A 214 18.10 -13.58 -27.51
CA ASP A 214 18.35 -15.03 -27.34
C ASP A 214 17.31 -15.90 -28.06
N ASN A 215 16.19 -15.30 -28.50
CA ASN A 215 15.09 -15.98 -29.21
C ASN A 215 15.10 -15.73 -30.73
N ASP A 216 16.04 -14.94 -31.24
CA ASP A 216 16.28 -14.65 -32.67
C ASP A 216 17.52 -15.39 -33.20
#